data_AF-A0A1N6JRC3-F1
#
_entry.id   AF-A0A1N6JRC3-F1
#
_cell.length_a   1.000
_cell.length_b   1.000
_cell.length_c   1.000
_cell.angle_alpha   90.00
_cell.angle_beta   90.00
_cell.angle_gamma   90.00
#
_symmetry.space_group_name_H-M   'P 1'
#
loop_
_entity.id
_entity.type
_entity.pdbx_description
1 polymer ?
#
loop_
_entity_poly.entity_id
_entity_poly.type
_entity_poly.pdbx_seq_one_letter_code
_entity_poly.pdbx_strand_id
1 'polypeptide(L)' 'MEAPSAAGDLITRTFAAFAQSERDQLMERTHANVAQAKAEGKISGRMLSLTATQRTENQRCRCSQSVTGIAGNHSH' A
#
# COMPACT_ATOMS: atom_id res chain seq x y z
N MET A 1 -9.40 44.25 2.85
CA MET A 1 -9.18 42.85 2.45
C MET A 1 -9.82 42.71 1.09
N GLU A 2 -9.04 42.93 0.03
CA GLU A 2 -9.54 42.87 -1.34
C GLU A 2 -10.07 41.46 -1.62
N ALA A 3 -11.33 41.34 -2.05
CA ALA A 3 -11.86 40.04 -2.48
C ALA A 3 -11.06 39.58 -3.70
N PRO A 4 -10.63 38.29 -3.78
CA PRO A 4 -10.04 37.79 -5.00
C PRO A 4 -11.01 38.05 -6.16
N SER A 5 -10.51 38.65 -7.24
CA SER A 5 -11.32 38.91 -8.43
C SER A 5 -12.06 37.63 -8.84
N ALA A 6 -13.36 37.73 -9.18
CA ALA A 6 -14.18 36.58 -9.58
C ALA A 6 -13.54 35.78 -10.74
N ALA A 7 -12.80 36.46 -11.62
CA ALA A 7 -12.03 35.82 -12.69
C ALA A 7 -10.83 35.00 -12.14
N GLY A 8 -10.16 35.51 -11.11
CA GLY A 8 -9.04 34.81 -10.46
C GLY A 8 -9.49 33.50 -9.77
N ASP A 9 -10.60 33.55 -9.02
CA ASP A 9 -11.16 32.35 -8.38
C ASP A 9 -11.58 31.29 -9.40
N LEU A 10 -12.21 31.70 -10.51
CA LEU A 10 -12.60 30.78 -11.59
C LEU A 10 -11.38 30.08 -12.19
N ILE A 11 -10.29 30.82 -12.47
CA ILE A 11 -9.07 30.25 -13.04
C ILE A 11 -8.45 29.23 -12.08
N THR A 12 -8.33 29.58 -10.79
CA THR A 12 -7.78 28.66 -9.78
C THR A 12 -8.60 27.38 -9.66
N ARG A 13 -9.93 27.48 -9.61
CA ARG A 13 -10.83 26.31 -9.55
C ARG A 13 -10.74 25.44 -10.79
N THR A 14 -10.59 26.06 -11.96
CA THR A 14 -10.45 25.34 -13.23
C THR A 14 -9.18 24.49 -13.23
N PHE A 15 -8.04 25.06 -12.86
CA PHE A 15 -6.80 24.29 -12.73
C PHE A 15 -6.89 23.20 -11.64
N ALA A 16 -7.56 23.49 -10.53
CA ALA A 16 -7.80 22.49 -9.49
C ALA A 16 -8.62 21.30 -10.01
N ALA A 17 -9.68 21.58 -10.79
CA ALA A 17 -10.52 20.55 -11.40
C ALA A 17 -9.74 19.71 -12.42
N PHE A 18 -8.90 20.32 -13.24
CA PHE A 18 -8.02 19.58 -14.15
C PHE A 18 -7.02 18.70 -13.40
N ALA A 19 -6.35 19.23 -12.38
CA ALA A 19 -5.42 18.46 -11.56
C ALA A 19 -6.10 17.31 -10.78
N GLN A 20 -7.37 17.47 -10.40
CA GLN A 20 -8.18 16.39 -9.84
C GLN A 20 -8.47 15.32 -10.90
N SER A 21 -8.95 15.71 -12.08
CA SER A 21 -9.24 14.77 -13.17
C SER A 21 -8.01 13.97 -13.61
N GLU A 22 -6.83 14.57 -13.68
CA GLU A 22 -5.59 13.87 -14.02
C GLU A 22 -5.21 12.84 -12.96
N ARG A 23 -5.35 13.19 -11.67
CA ARG A 23 -5.15 12.23 -10.57
C ARG A 23 -6.13 11.07 -10.65
N ASP A 24 -7.39 11.35 -10.97
CA ASP A 24 -8.44 10.35 -11.11
C ASP A 24 -8.13 9.39 -12.27
N GLN A 25 -7.60 9.90 -13.39
CA GLN A 25 -7.15 9.05 -14.50
C GLN A 25 -5.95 8.16 -14.10
N LEU A 26 -5.00 8.70 -13.33
CA LEU A 26 -3.84 7.94 -12.86
C LEU A 26 -4.20 6.84 -11.85
N MET A 27 -5.13 7.08 -10.93
CA MET A 27 -5.61 6.06 -10.01
C MET A 27 -6.38 4.96 -10.73
N GLU A 28 -7.20 5.30 -11.72
CA GLU A 28 -7.94 4.31 -12.50
C GLU A 28 -6.99 3.35 -13.23
N ARG A 29 -5.96 3.90 -13.88
CA ARG A 29 -4.92 3.09 -14.52
C ARG A 29 -4.15 2.23 -13.52
N THR A 30 -3.88 2.75 -12.33
CA THR A 30 -3.22 1.99 -11.26
C THR A 30 -4.08 0.82 -10.82
N HIS A 31 -5.38 1.02 -10.62
CA HIS A 31 -6.30 -0.04 -10.23
C HIS A 31 -6.42 -1.12 -11.31
N ALA A 32 -6.52 -0.74 -12.59
CA ALA A 32 -6.53 -1.67 -13.70
C ALA A 32 -5.24 -2.53 -13.74
N ASN A 33 -4.08 -1.90 -13.59
CA ASN A 33 -2.80 -2.60 -13.56
C ASN A 33 -2.66 -3.55 -12.36
N VAL A 34 -3.13 -3.14 -11.17
CA VAL A 34 -3.14 -4.00 -9.98
C VAL A 34 -4.09 -5.18 -10.17
N ALA A 35 -5.25 -4.97 -10.78
CA ALA A 35 -6.19 -6.05 -11.09
C ALA A 35 -5.57 -7.07 -12.06
N GLN A 36 -4.89 -6.60 -13.10
CA GLN A 36 -4.15 -7.47 -14.01
C GLN A 36 -3.01 -8.22 -13.31
N ALA A 37 -2.20 -7.54 -12.50
CA ALA A 37 -1.11 -8.18 -11.75
C ALA A 37 -1.64 -9.26 -10.79
N LYS A 38 -2.80 -9.03 -10.16
CA LYS A 38 -3.49 -10.04 -9.35
C LYS A 38 -3.96 -11.23 -10.18
N ALA A 39 -4.48 -11.01 -11.39
CA ALA A 39 -4.87 -12.09 -12.31
C ALA A 39 -3.66 -12.93 -12.78
N GLU A 40 -2.49 -12.29 -12.94
CA GLU A 40 -1.20 -12.96 -13.20
C GLU A 40 -0.62 -13.68 -11.96
N GLY A 41 -1.27 -13.59 -10.81
CA GLY A 41 -0.82 -14.21 -9.56
C GLY A 41 0.32 -13.48 -8.85
N LYS A 42 0.62 -12.22 -9.22
CA LYS A 42 1.62 -11.42 -8.49
C LYS A 42 1.12 -11.13 -7.07
N ILE A 43 2.00 -11.43 -6.12
CA ILE A 43 1.76 -11.21 -4.69
C ILE A 43 1.73 -9.70 -4.43
N SER A 44 0.57 -9.18 -4.03
CA SER A 44 0.39 -7.76 -3.68
C SER A 44 0.50 -7.58 -2.16
N GLY A 45 1.09 -6.46 -1.72
CA GLY A 45 1.23 -6.10 -0.31
C GLY A 45 2.59 -6.45 0.31
N ARG A 46 2.67 -6.44 1.64
CA ARG A 46 3.90 -6.74 2.37
C ARG A 46 4.28 -8.20 2.14
N MET A 47 5.47 -8.44 1.58
CA MET A 47 6.05 -9.79 1.52
C MET A 47 6.12 -10.39 2.92
N LEU A 48 5.76 -11.67 3.04
CA LEU A 48 5.87 -12.39 4.30
C LEU A 48 7.34 -12.38 4.73
N SER A 49 7.61 -11.76 5.88
CA SER A 49 8.97 -11.68 6.45
C SER A 49 9.49 -13.04 6.95
N LEU A 50 8.60 -14.03 7.07
CA LEU A 50 8.90 -15.38 7.52
C LEU A 50 8.53 -16.36 6.42
N THR A 51 9.45 -17.25 6.08
CA THR A 51 9.22 -18.36 5.15
C THR A 51 8.22 -19.37 5.74
N ALA A 52 7.60 -20.20 4.89
CA ALA A 52 6.64 -21.22 5.34
C ALA A 52 7.25 -22.21 6.35
N THR A 53 8.53 -22.53 6.17
CA THR A 53 9.30 -23.38 7.08
C THR A 53 9.48 -22.70 8.44
N GLN A 54 9.90 -21.44 8.46
CA GLN A 54 10.05 -20.67 9.71
C GLN A 54 8.72 -20.52 10.44
N ARG A 55 7.60 -20.37 9.72
CA ARG A 55 6.26 -20.35 10.35
C ARG A 55 5.90 -21.68 11.00
N THR A 56 6.19 -22.79 10.34
CA THR A 56 5.91 -24.14 10.86
C THR A 56 6.78 -24.45 12.07
N GLU A 57 8.06 -24.06 12.02
CA GLU A 57 8.98 -24.15 13.14
C GLU A 57 8.51 -23.30 14.33
N ASN A 58 8.12 -22.05 14.09
CA ASN A 58 7.55 -21.18 15.12
C ASN A 58 6.30 -21.81 15.76
N GLN A 59 5.40 -22.38 14.95
CA GLN A 59 4.21 -23.07 15.43
C GLN A 59 4.55 -24.28 16.32
N ARG A 60 5.58 -25.06 15.96
CA ARG A 60 6.08 -26.20 16.76
C ARG A 60 6.75 -25.71 18.06
N CYS A 61 7.58 -24.67 17.98
CA CYS A 61 8.29 -24.10 19.13
C CYS A 61 7.36 -23.36 20.11
N ARG A 62 6.20 -22.85 19.66
CA ARG A 62 5.18 -22.27 20.54
C ARG A 62 4.60 -23.27 21.56
N CYS A 63 4.65 -24.57 21.26
CA CYS A 63 4.20 -25.62 22.18
C CYS A 63 5.26 -26.00 23.21
N SER A 64 6.53 -25.62 23.03
CA SER A 64 7.66 -26.10 23.84
C SER A 64 8.57 -25.01 24.43
N GLN A 65 8.46 -23.75 23.99
CA GLN A 65 9.33 -22.65 24.44
C GLN A 65 8.57 -21.34 24.69
N SER A 66 9.13 -20.52 25.58
CA SER A 66 8.64 -19.17 25.89
C SER A 66 8.89 -18.20 24.74
N VAL A 67 8.02 -17.20 24.60
CA VAL A 67 7.99 -16.23 23.49
C VAL A 67 9.35 -15.51 23.29
N THR A 68 10.13 -15.33 24.35
CA THR A 68 11.46 -14.71 24.32
C THR A 68 12.52 -15.55 23.60
N GLY A 69 12.46 -16.89 23.70
CA GLY A 69 13.40 -17.79 23.01
C GLY A 69 13.17 -17.87 21.51
N ILE A 70 11.93 -17.67 21.07
CA ILE A 70 11.53 -17.74 19.66
C ILE A 70 12.08 -16.55 18.86
N ALA A 71 12.10 -15.35 19.44
CA ALA A 71 12.60 -14.15 18.78
C ALA A 71 14.12 -14.21 18.55
N GLY A 72 14.89 -14.72 19.52
CA GLY A 72 16.34 -14.83 19.43
C GLY A 72 16.83 -15.76 18.30
N ASN A 73 16.10 -16.83 18.01
CA ASN A 73 16.48 -17.79 16.95
C ASN A 73 16.18 -17.30 15.52
N HIS A 74 15.35 -16.27 15.36
CA HIS A 74 14.93 -15.77 14.04
C HIS A 74 15.51 -14.39 13.68
N SER A 75 16.28 -13.77 14.58
CA SER A 75 16.99 -12.52 14.34
C SER A 75 18.35 -12.79 13.68
N HIS A 76 18.38 -12.90 12.36
CA HIS A 76 19.60 -12.85 11.54
C HIS A 76 19.38 -11.97 10.32
#